data_AF-A0A7X4F857-F1
#
_entry.id   AF-A0A7X4F857-F1
#
_cell.length_a   1.000
_cell.length_b   1.000
_cell.length_c   1.000
_cell.angle_alpha   90.00
_cell.angle_beta   90.00
_cell.angle_gamma   90.00
#
_symmetry.space_group_name_H-M   'P 1'
#
loop_
_entity.id
_entity.type
_entity.pdbx_description
1 polymer ?
#
loop_
_entity_poly.entity_id
_entity_poly.type
_entity_poly.pdbx_seq_one_letter_code
_entity_poly.pdbx_strand_id
1 'polypeptide(L)'
;LLIVYLVVLSGCMSMSGYKEVSLRHHAYASGKKEATTAEWRALVPEFQKVIDTDPQGPFADDSQYAIASSWMWSIKNGDPEAPQHAIKALQELVHTYPNSPYVPYTHYWLGRCYDHINQDHQAITQYQMIENRYADSGLLDHAQLELARLYARQGSLTRAETFYSNLISTSTNKEIVTAASVELQAFKPKRKQVVSSPENIVQTQTDTPKQTFVEQPNKPKQTPTQSKPKPKLSASTSAKKGLDPESLTREFGLMAKTIVIDPGHGGKDPGALGDGVIQEKGVVLSISKKLKEILTAKGYTVFLTRETSRLIPLKERTQFATRHKADLFLSIHANASGSPQANGIETYYLDVRSTDKASEQIAARENINSGYSIQELESLLKGIIQESKSEDSRRLAEHVQRKLVQTTGAADRGVKHARFVVLIGTRVPAVLIETGFLSNSTERQKLATSAYQSKIATAIAEGVDEFLGKTGESPFVQRQSPKFSAKSIARKR
;
A
#
# COMPACT_ATOMS: atom_id res chain seq x y z
N LEU A 1 -35.06 -34.71 -25.49
CA LEU A 1 -36.48 -34.27 -25.34
C LEU A 1 -36.85 -34.03 -23.89
N LEU A 2 -36.79 -35.04 -23.00
CA LEU A 2 -37.11 -34.86 -21.56
C LEU A 2 -36.24 -33.79 -20.86
N ILE A 3 -34.93 -33.79 -21.11
CA ILE A 3 -33.99 -32.80 -20.55
C ILE A 3 -34.31 -31.39 -21.06
N VAL A 4 -34.61 -31.25 -22.35
CA VAL A 4 -34.99 -29.97 -22.97
C VAL A 4 -36.32 -29.46 -22.39
N TYR A 5 -37.29 -30.36 -22.19
CA TYR A 5 -38.58 -30.03 -21.59
C TYR A 5 -38.45 -29.60 -20.12
N LEU A 6 -37.60 -30.27 -19.33
CA LEU A 6 -37.31 -29.90 -17.94
C LEU A 6 -36.60 -28.55 -17.83
N VAL A 7 -35.66 -28.25 -18.73
CA VAL A 7 -34.99 -26.93 -18.79
C VAL A 7 -35.97 -25.82 -19.17
N VAL A 8 -36.86 -26.06 -20.14
CA VAL A 8 -37.89 -25.08 -20.55
C VAL A 8 -38.92 -24.85 -19.45
N LEU A 9 -39.39 -25.91 -18.77
CA LEU A 9 -40.32 -25.79 -17.64
C LEU A 9 -39.69 -25.04 -16.46
N SER A 10 -38.43 -25.34 -16.13
CA SER A 10 -37.69 -24.64 -15.06
C SER A 10 -37.56 -23.14 -15.37
N GLY A 11 -37.16 -22.79 -16.61
CA GLY A 11 -37.05 -21.40 -17.05
C GLY A 11 -38.39 -20.64 -17.04
N CYS A 12 -39.49 -21.28 -17.45
CA CYS A 12 -40.83 -20.66 -17.40
C CYS A 12 -41.30 -20.40 -15.97
N MET A 13 -41.09 -21.34 -15.04
CA MET A 13 -41.46 -21.19 -13.63
C MET A 13 -40.60 -20.13 -12.92
N SER A 14 -39.29 -20.09 -13.21
CA SER A 14 -38.37 -19.07 -12.71
C SER A 14 -38.79 -17.66 -13.16
N MET A 15 -39.12 -17.49 -14.44
CA MET A 15 -39.57 -16.19 -14.99
C MET A 15 -40.88 -15.70 -14.37
N SER A 16 -41.88 -16.57 -14.18
CA SER A 16 -43.17 -16.15 -13.59
C SER A 16 -43.01 -15.75 -12.12
N GLY A 17 -42.27 -16.54 -11.35
CA GLY A 17 -42.00 -16.23 -9.94
C GLY A 17 -41.21 -14.92 -9.79
N TYR A 18 -40.17 -14.74 -10.59
CA TYR A 18 -39.34 -13.54 -10.60
C TYR A 18 -40.16 -12.27 -10.90
N LYS A 19 -41.00 -12.27 -11.94
CA LYS A 19 -41.78 -11.07 -12.32
C LYS A 19 -42.70 -10.58 -11.21
N GLU A 20 -43.35 -11.50 -10.50
CA GLU A 20 -44.30 -11.16 -9.44
C GLU A 20 -43.61 -10.54 -8.21
N VAL A 21 -42.50 -11.13 -7.76
CA VAL A 21 -41.74 -10.61 -6.60
C VAL A 21 -40.99 -9.32 -6.96
N SER A 22 -40.41 -9.23 -8.17
CA SER A 22 -39.69 -8.05 -8.65
C SER A 22 -40.60 -6.81 -8.77
N LEU A 23 -41.85 -6.98 -9.21
CA LEU A 23 -42.81 -5.87 -9.31
C LEU A 23 -43.16 -5.29 -7.93
N ARG A 24 -43.32 -6.15 -6.91
CA ARG A 24 -43.52 -5.71 -5.52
C ARG A 24 -42.30 -5.01 -4.97
N HIS A 25 -41.12 -5.60 -5.14
CA HIS A 25 -39.85 -4.99 -4.75
C HIS A 25 -39.68 -3.59 -5.34
N HIS A 26 -39.91 -3.42 -6.65
CA HIS A 26 -39.83 -2.12 -7.31
C HIS A 26 -40.85 -1.12 -6.76
N ALA A 27 -42.10 -1.53 -6.54
CA ALA A 27 -43.13 -0.66 -5.98
C ALA A 27 -42.75 -0.12 -4.59
N TYR A 28 -42.10 -0.96 -3.78
CA TYR A 28 -41.57 -0.56 -2.47
C TYR A 28 -40.37 0.37 -2.60
N ALA A 29 -39.36 0.00 -3.40
CA ALA A 29 -38.12 0.75 -3.56
C ALA A 29 -38.33 2.15 -4.18
N SER A 30 -39.32 2.28 -5.08
CA SER A 30 -39.64 3.55 -5.71
C SER A 30 -40.57 4.44 -4.88
N GLY A 31 -41.00 4.00 -3.70
CA GLY A 31 -41.98 4.71 -2.86
C GLY A 31 -43.40 4.75 -3.44
N LYS A 32 -43.72 3.94 -4.47
CA LYS A 32 -45.10 3.82 -4.99
C LYS A 32 -46.03 3.16 -3.98
N LYS A 33 -45.48 2.30 -3.13
CA LYS A 33 -46.16 1.68 -2.00
C LYS A 33 -45.22 1.65 -0.81
N GLU A 34 -45.65 2.15 0.33
CA GLU A 34 -44.89 2.00 1.58
C GLU A 34 -44.83 0.54 1.99
N ALA A 35 -43.69 0.12 2.53
CA ALA A 35 -43.45 -1.25 2.96
C ALA A 35 -42.85 -1.28 4.38
N THR A 36 -43.45 -2.10 5.22
CA THR A 36 -42.95 -2.41 6.56
C THR A 36 -41.70 -3.30 6.49
N THR A 37 -40.94 -3.38 7.59
CA THR A 37 -39.82 -4.32 7.72
C THR A 37 -40.26 -5.78 7.46
N ALA A 38 -41.46 -6.16 7.89
CA ALA A 38 -41.99 -7.51 7.65
C ALA A 38 -42.25 -7.77 6.16
N GLU A 39 -42.76 -6.78 5.41
CA GLU A 39 -42.97 -6.89 3.97
C GLU A 39 -41.66 -6.97 3.19
N TRP A 40 -40.63 -6.21 3.58
CA TRP A 40 -39.29 -6.35 3.00
C TRP A 40 -38.67 -7.72 3.26
N ARG A 41 -38.78 -8.22 4.50
CA ARG A 41 -38.32 -9.56 4.87
C ARG A 41 -39.06 -10.67 4.11
N ALA A 42 -40.35 -10.48 3.83
CA ALA A 42 -41.15 -11.46 3.09
C ALA A 42 -40.66 -11.66 1.63
N LEU A 43 -40.06 -10.65 1.00
CA LEU A 43 -39.51 -10.77 -0.35
C LEU A 43 -38.29 -11.70 -0.43
N VAL A 44 -37.53 -11.83 0.66
CA VAL A 44 -36.27 -12.59 0.69
C VAL A 44 -36.47 -14.07 0.33
N PRO A 45 -37.34 -14.85 1.01
CA PRO A 45 -37.57 -16.25 0.63
C PRO A 45 -38.19 -16.41 -0.77
N GLU A 46 -38.91 -15.39 -1.27
CA GLU A 46 -39.51 -15.43 -2.60
C GLU A 46 -38.46 -15.29 -3.71
N PHE A 47 -37.51 -14.36 -3.57
CA PHE A 47 -36.34 -14.28 -4.45
C PHE A 47 -35.42 -15.49 -4.29
N GLN A 48 -35.25 -16.02 -3.08
CA GLN A 48 -34.46 -17.24 -2.88
C GLN A 48 -35.03 -18.42 -3.65
N LYS A 49 -36.36 -18.56 -3.71
CA LYS A 49 -37.03 -19.59 -4.51
C LYS A 49 -36.73 -19.48 -6.01
N VAL A 50 -36.57 -18.26 -6.53
CA VAL A 50 -36.16 -18.03 -7.93
C VAL A 50 -34.75 -18.60 -8.16
N ILE A 51 -33.82 -18.31 -7.25
CA ILE A 51 -32.44 -18.82 -7.29
C ILE A 51 -32.42 -20.35 -7.15
N ASP A 52 -33.17 -20.91 -6.20
CA ASP A 52 -33.19 -22.36 -5.96
C ASP A 52 -33.78 -23.14 -7.15
N THR A 53 -34.67 -22.51 -7.92
CA THR A 53 -35.28 -23.10 -9.13
C THR A 53 -34.30 -23.14 -10.30
N ASP A 54 -33.54 -22.06 -10.50
CA ASP A 54 -32.54 -21.96 -11.58
C ASP A 54 -31.33 -21.13 -11.13
N PRO A 55 -30.34 -21.75 -10.44
CA PRO A 55 -29.23 -21.02 -9.82
C PRO A 55 -28.24 -20.36 -10.80
N GLN A 56 -28.32 -20.71 -12.08
CA GLN A 56 -27.50 -20.10 -13.15
C GLN A 56 -28.39 -19.41 -14.19
N GLY A 57 -29.67 -19.24 -13.85
CA GLY A 57 -30.66 -18.62 -14.71
C GLY A 57 -30.44 -17.12 -14.90
N PRO A 58 -31.06 -16.52 -15.92
CA PRO A 58 -30.90 -15.11 -16.26
C PRO A 58 -31.41 -14.13 -15.20
N PHE A 59 -32.10 -14.63 -14.16
CA PHE A 59 -32.64 -13.84 -13.05
C PHE A 59 -31.94 -14.12 -11.71
N ALA A 60 -30.96 -15.03 -11.68
CA ALA A 60 -30.38 -15.51 -10.44
C ALA A 60 -29.53 -14.43 -9.73
N ASP A 61 -28.73 -13.69 -10.49
CA ASP A 61 -27.88 -12.61 -9.96
C ASP A 61 -28.71 -11.38 -9.56
N ASP A 62 -29.72 -11.02 -10.36
CA ASP A 62 -30.67 -9.96 -10.01
C ASP A 62 -31.50 -10.31 -8.77
N SER A 63 -31.95 -11.58 -8.64
CA SER A 63 -32.65 -12.04 -7.44
C SER A 63 -31.75 -11.98 -6.21
N GLN A 64 -30.47 -12.36 -6.34
CA GLN A 64 -29.50 -12.24 -5.24
C GLN A 64 -29.28 -10.77 -4.84
N TYR A 65 -29.19 -9.86 -5.82
CA TYR A 65 -29.09 -8.43 -5.55
C TYR A 65 -30.38 -7.88 -4.90
N ALA A 66 -31.55 -8.37 -5.31
CA ALA A 66 -32.84 -7.99 -4.74
C ALA A 66 -33.02 -8.48 -3.29
N ILE A 67 -32.48 -9.65 -2.93
CA ILE A 67 -32.38 -10.12 -1.54
C ILE A 67 -31.56 -9.12 -0.72
N ALA A 68 -30.35 -8.80 -1.18
CA ALA A 68 -29.49 -7.81 -0.51
C ALA A 68 -30.18 -6.45 -0.35
N SER A 69 -30.81 -5.97 -1.42
CA SER A 69 -31.57 -4.73 -1.47
C SER A 69 -32.73 -4.72 -0.47
N SER A 70 -33.47 -5.82 -0.34
CA SER A 70 -34.57 -5.94 0.62
C SER A 70 -34.07 -5.77 2.06
N TRP A 71 -32.92 -6.37 2.39
CA TRP A 71 -32.28 -6.14 3.69
C TRP A 71 -31.80 -4.70 3.87
N MET A 72 -31.18 -4.09 2.86
CA MET A 72 -30.76 -2.68 2.96
C MET A 72 -31.93 -1.72 3.20
N TRP A 73 -33.09 -1.96 2.59
CA TRP A 73 -34.30 -1.17 2.87
C TRP A 73 -34.82 -1.40 4.29
N SER A 74 -34.72 -2.62 4.81
CA SER A 74 -35.03 -2.90 6.22
C SER A 74 -34.12 -2.13 7.20
N ILE A 75 -32.85 -1.88 6.86
CA ILE A 75 -31.95 -1.02 7.67
C ILE A 75 -32.56 0.39 7.80
N LYS A 76 -33.08 0.95 6.71
CA LYS A 76 -33.72 2.28 6.71
C LYS A 76 -34.97 2.30 7.60
N ASN A 77 -35.67 1.18 7.72
CA ASN A 77 -36.82 1.01 8.60
C ASN A 77 -36.45 0.68 10.07
N GLY A 78 -35.15 0.74 10.42
CA GLY A 78 -34.68 0.54 11.80
C GLY A 78 -34.56 -0.92 12.22
N ASP A 79 -34.47 -1.85 11.27
CA ASP A 79 -34.25 -3.28 11.56
C ASP A 79 -32.80 -3.52 12.02
N PRO A 80 -32.59 -3.98 13.28
CA PRO A 80 -31.25 -4.16 13.83
C PRO A 80 -30.49 -5.37 13.27
N GLU A 81 -31.18 -6.37 12.70
CA GLU A 81 -30.57 -7.59 12.13
C GLU A 81 -30.25 -7.44 10.64
N ALA A 82 -30.90 -6.48 9.99
CA ALA A 82 -30.79 -6.27 8.55
C ALA A 82 -29.36 -5.99 8.04
N PRO A 83 -28.48 -5.26 8.76
CA PRO A 83 -27.12 -5.02 8.28
C PRO A 83 -26.31 -6.30 8.06
N GLN A 84 -26.35 -7.26 9.00
CA GLN A 84 -25.61 -8.52 8.83
C GLN A 84 -26.17 -9.36 7.68
N HIS A 85 -27.49 -9.37 7.50
CA HIS A 85 -28.12 -10.09 6.39
C HIS A 85 -27.83 -9.45 5.03
N ALA A 86 -27.85 -8.12 4.93
CA ALA A 86 -27.46 -7.39 3.73
C ALA A 86 -26.01 -7.71 3.34
N ILE A 87 -25.08 -7.66 4.30
CA ILE A 87 -23.66 -7.99 4.07
C ILE A 87 -23.52 -9.41 3.54
N LYS A 88 -24.17 -10.39 4.17
CA LYS A 88 -24.11 -11.80 3.72
C LYS A 88 -24.60 -11.96 2.28
N ALA A 89 -25.77 -11.39 1.96
CA ALA A 89 -26.36 -11.50 0.63
C ALA A 89 -25.50 -10.82 -0.46
N LEU A 90 -24.90 -9.67 -0.15
CA LEU A 90 -23.98 -8.96 -1.04
C LEU A 90 -22.68 -9.74 -1.26
N GLN A 91 -22.08 -10.33 -0.21
CA GLN A 91 -20.89 -11.18 -0.35
C GLN A 91 -21.16 -12.41 -1.23
N GLU A 92 -22.33 -13.02 -1.06
CA GLU A 92 -22.77 -14.16 -1.86
C GLU A 92 -22.96 -13.80 -3.33
N LEU A 93 -23.41 -12.58 -3.65
CA LEU A 93 -23.46 -12.09 -5.04
C LEU A 93 -22.08 -12.03 -5.67
N VAL A 94 -21.10 -11.41 -5.02
CA VAL A 94 -19.73 -11.32 -5.57
C VAL A 94 -19.09 -12.69 -5.75
N HIS A 95 -19.36 -13.62 -4.82
CA HIS A 95 -18.79 -14.95 -4.86
C HIS A 95 -19.41 -15.82 -5.97
N THR A 96 -20.74 -15.80 -6.07
CA THR A 96 -21.51 -16.72 -6.93
C THR A 96 -21.67 -16.18 -8.35
N TYR A 97 -21.80 -14.84 -8.50
CA TYR A 97 -22.04 -14.16 -9.76
C TYR A 97 -20.96 -13.09 -10.03
N PRO A 98 -19.67 -13.45 -10.16
CA PRO A 98 -18.57 -12.49 -10.28
C PRO A 98 -18.62 -11.65 -11.57
N ASN A 99 -19.38 -12.06 -12.58
CA ASN A 99 -19.57 -11.34 -13.84
C ASN A 99 -20.86 -10.50 -13.86
N SER A 100 -21.62 -10.47 -12.77
CA SER A 100 -22.88 -9.74 -12.70
C SER A 100 -22.66 -8.23 -12.88
N PRO A 101 -23.54 -7.50 -13.59
CA PRO A 101 -23.48 -6.04 -13.66
C PRO A 101 -23.64 -5.37 -12.30
N TYR A 102 -24.12 -6.09 -11.28
CA TYR A 102 -24.32 -5.59 -9.93
C TYR A 102 -23.05 -5.59 -9.07
N VAL A 103 -21.94 -6.19 -9.51
CA VAL A 103 -20.71 -6.28 -8.71
C VAL A 103 -20.17 -4.90 -8.25
N PRO A 104 -20.10 -3.85 -9.08
CA PRO A 104 -19.69 -2.52 -8.62
C PRO A 104 -20.60 -1.94 -7.54
N TYR A 105 -21.93 -2.05 -7.74
CA TYR A 105 -22.94 -1.62 -6.77
C TYR A 105 -22.83 -2.41 -5.46
N THR A 106 -22.52 -3.70 -5.57
CA THR A 106 -22.36 -4.60 -4.43
C THR A 106 -21.22 -4.16 -3.53
N HIS A 107 -20.08 -3.77 -4.11
CA HIS A 107 -18.99 -3.17 -3.33
C HIS A 107 -19.41 -1.85 -2.69
N TYR A 108 -20.13 -0.98 -3.40
CA TYR A 108 -20.60 0.28 -2.83
C TYR A 108 -21.49 0.04 -1.60
N TRP A 109 -22.46 -0.86 -1.75
CA TRP A 109 -23.41 -1.19 -0.70
C TRP A 109 -22.81 -1.98 0.46
N LEU A 110 -21.84 -2.85 0.21
CA LEU A 110 -21.04 -3.46 1.29
C LEU A 110 -20.33 -2.36 2.08
N GLY A 111 -19.75 -1.38 1.38
CA GLY A 111 -19.14 -0.20 1.99
C GLY A 111 -20.08 0.51 2.95
N ARG A 112 -21.31 0.80 2.49
CA ARG A 112 -22.35 1.46 3.28
C ARG A 112 -22.83 0.63 4.46
N CYS A 113 -23.01 -0.68 4.27
CA CYS A 113 -23.43 -1.57 5.35
C CYS A 113 -22.36 -1.68 6.43
N TYR A 114 -21.09 -1.78 6.05
CA TYR A 114 -19.97 -1.81 6.99
C TYR A 114 -19.83 -0.50 7.76
N ASP A 115 -19.93 0.65 7.09
CA ASP A 115 -19.91 1.96 7.74
C ASP A 115 -21.07 2.09 8.76
N HIS A 116 -22.27 1.63 8.39
CA HIS A 116 -23.44 1.65 9.28
C HIS A 116 -23.22 0.88 10.59
N ILE A 117 -22.48 -0.23 10.56
CA ILE A 117 -22.13 -1.01 11.76
C ILE A 117 -20.78 -0.62 12.37
N ASN A 118 -20.27 0.58 12.04
CA ASN A 118 -18.99 1.14 12.50
C ASN A 118 -17.78 0.23 12.18
N GLN A 119 -17.88 -0.54 11.11
CA GLN A 119 -16.79 -1.33 10.53
C GLN A 119 -16.09 -0.52 9.44
N ASP A 120 -15.58 0.65 9.82
CA ASP A 120 -14.93 1.62 8.92
C ASP A 120 -13.85 0.98 8.02
N HIS A 121 -13.13 -0.01 8.56
CA HIS A 121 -12.09 -0.71 7.81
C HIS A 121 -12.65 -1.48 6.61
N GLN A 122 -13.64 -2.33 6.86
CA GLN A 122 -14.29 -3.08 5.80
C GLN A 122 -14.95 -2.10 4.84
N ALA A 123 -15.53 -1.01 5.32
CA ALA A 123 -16.13 0.02 4.47
C ALA A 123 -15.12 0.62 3.48
N ILE A 124 -13.97 1.09 3.96
CA ILE A 124 -12.87 1.63 3.13
C ILE A 124 -12.46 0.63 2.06
N THR A 125 -12.27 -0.64 2.44
CA THR A 125 -11.83 -1.69 1.51
C THR A 125 -12.79 -1.85 0.33
N GLN A 126 -14.09 -1.76 0.58
CA GLN A 126 -15.08 -1.90 -0.47
C GLN A 126 -15.13 -0.67 -1.39
N TYR A 127 -15.05 0.54 -0.84
CA TYR A 127 -14.99 1.75 -1.66
C TYR A 127 -13.71 1.83 -2.51
N GLN A 128 -12.57 1.40 -1.97
CA GLN A 128 -11.32 1.29 -2.74
C GLN A 128 -11.40 0.25 -3.87
N MET A 129 -12.25 -0.78 -3.74
CA MET A 129 -12.47 -1.73 -4.83
C MET A 129 -13.11 -1.06 -6.04
N ILE A 130 -14.03 -0.11 -5.81
CA ILE A 130 -14.67 0.68 -6.86
C ILE A 130 -13.62 1.55 -7.56
N GLU A 131 -12.82 2.29 -6.79
CA GLU A 131 -11.75 3.13 -7.34
C GLU A 131 -10.77 2.34 -8.21
N ASN A 132 -10.36 1.16 -7.74
CA ASN A 132 -9.30 0.39 -8.38
C ASN A 132 -9.77 -0.47 -9.56
N ARG A 133 -11.00 -0.99 -9.51
CA ARG A 133 -11.48 -1.99 -10.48
C ARG A 133 -12.67 -1.51 -11.30
N TYR A 134 -13.51 -0.64 -10.72
CA TYR A 134 -14.80 -0.25 -11.29
C TYR A 134 -14.94 1.27 -11.41
N ALA A 135 -13.85 1.99 -11.69
CA ALA A 135 -13.86 3.45 -11.83
C ALA A 135 -14.89 3.95 -12.86
N ASP A 136 -15.14 3.17 -13.92
CA ASP A 136 -16.07 3.51 -15.00
C ASP A 136 -17.55 3.19 -14.67
N SER A 137 -17.86 2.71 -13.45
CA SER A 137 -19.22 2.28 -13.05
C SER A 137 -20.19 3.42 -12.70
N GLY A 138 -19.74 4.68 -12.75
CA GLY A 138 -20.51 5.84 -12.27
C GLY A 138 -20.58 5.96 -10.73
N LEU A 139 -20.00 5.01 -9.99
CA LEU A 139 -19.95 5.00 -8.53
C LEU A 139 -18.69 5.62 -7.95
N LEU A 140 -17.70 5.97 -8.79
CA LEU A 140 -16.38 6.45 -8.34
C LEU A 140 -16.50 7.67 -7.41
N ASP A 141 -17.19 8.71 -7.85
CA ASP A 141 -17.33 9.95 -7.09
C ASP A 141 -18.06 9.72 -5.75
N HIS A 142 -19.07 8.84 -5.75
CA HIS A 142 -19.79 8.46 -4.53
C HIS A 142 -18.86 7.71 -3.57
N ALA A 143 -18.07 6.76 -4.06
CA ALA A 143 -17.12 6.00 -3.26
C ALA A 143 -16.01 6.88 -2.68
N GLN A 144 -15.49 7.82 -3.47
CA GLN A 144 -14.47 8.78 -3.04
C GLN A 144 -15.00 9.75 -1.98
N LEU A 145 -16.27 10.15 -2.07
CA LEU A 145 -16.90 10.99 -1.04
C LEU A 145 -17.00 10.25 0.30
N GLU A 146 -17.44 8.99 0.28
CA GLU A 146 -17.50 8.18 1.51
C GLU A 146 -16.10 7.85 2.07
N LEU A 147 -15.11 7.62 1.21
CA LEU A 147 -13.71 7.49 1.63
C LEU A 147 -13.21 8.75 2.34
N ALA A 148 -13.49 9.93 1.80
CA ALA A 148 -13.11 11.20 2.41
C ALA A 148 -13.68 11.33 3.82
N ARG A 149 -14.97 11.01 4.00
CA ARG A 149 -15.67 11.01 5.29
C ARG A 149 -15.08 10.02 6.29
N LEU A 150 -14.78 8.80 5.84
CA LEU A 150 -14.17 7.78 6.70
C LEU A 150 -12.76 8.19 7.13
N TYR A 151 -11.93 8.72 6.22
CA TYR A 151 -10.61 9.24 6.58
C TYR A 151 -10.68 10.42 7.54
N ALA A 152 -11.66 11.31 7.35
CA ALA A 152 -11.90 12.42 8.25
C ALA A 152 -12.25 11.95 9.67
N ARG A 153 -13.18 11.00 9.78
CA ARG A 153 -13.61 10.38 11.04
C ARG A 153 -12.44 9.74 11.79
N GLN A 154 -11.50 9.15 11.05
CA GLN A 154 -10.29 8.53 11.61
C GLN A 154 -9.16 9.53 11.92
N GLY A 155 -9.35 10.83 11.71
CA GLY A 155 -8.31 11.85 11.92
C GLY A 155 -7.22 11.89 10.84
N SER A 156 -7.40 11.17 9.73
CA SER A 156 -6.51 11.21 8.55
C SER A 156 -6.81 12.43 7.68
N LEU A 157 -6.68 13.63 8.25
CA LEU A 157 -7.18 14.88 7.67
C LEU A 157 -6.59 15.19 6.29
N THR A 158 -5.29 14.94 6.08
CA THR A 158 -4.65 15.17 4.77
C THR A 158 -5.21 14.28 3.67
N ARG A 159 -5.55 13.02 3.98
CA ARG A 159 -6.18 12.12 3.01
C ARG A 159 -7.59 12.58 2.70
N ALA A 160 -8.37 12.91 3.74
CA ALA A 160 -9.72 13.45 3.57
C ALA A 160 -9.72 14.71 2.70
N GLU A 161 -8.85 15.67 3.00
CA GLU A 161 -8.67 16.90 2.22
C GLU A 161 -8.32 16.63 0.76
N THR A 162 -7.46 15.64 0.50
CA THR A 162 -7.10 15.23 -0.87
C THR A 162 -8.31 14.73 -1.63
N PHE A 163 -9.10 13.82 -1.06
CA PHE A 163 -10.30 13.30 -1.70
C PHE A 163 -11.35 14.38 -1.94
N TYR A 164 -11.64 15.22 -0.94
CA TYR A 164 -12.58 16.31 -1.10
C TYR A 164 -12.14 17.31 -2.17
N SER A 165 -10.86 17.71 -2.18
CA SER A 165 -10.33 18.65 -3.16
C SER A 165 -10.39 18.07 -4.58
N ASN A 166 -10.08 16.78 -4.74
CA ASN A 166 -10.19 16.08 -6.01
C ASN A 166 -11.63 16.12 -6.53
N LEU A 167 -12.60 15.69 -5.69
CA LEU A 167 -14.03 15.70 -6.04
C LEU A 167 -14.52 17.08 -6.47
N ILE A 168 -14.12 18.15 -5.77
CA ILE A 168 -14.50 19.52 -6.13
C ILE A 168 -13.96 19.91 -7.51
N SER A 169 -12.77 19.43 -7.86
CA SER A 169 -12.10 19.77 -9.12
C SER A 169 -12.51 18.91 -10.31
N THR A 170 -12.87 17.64 -10.09
CA THR A 170 -13.06 16.67 -11.17
C THR A 170 -14.49 16.14 -11.31
N SER A 171 -15.31 16.15 -10.26
CA SER A 171 -16.64 15.56 -10.32
C SER A 171 -17.59 16.41 -11.17
N THR A 172 -18.36 15.76 -12.04
CA THR A 172 -19.47 16.40 -12.77
C THR A 172 -20.78 16.39 -11.97
N ASN A 173 -20.84 15.68 -10.84
CA ASN A 173 -22.02 15.61 -9.99
C ASN A 173 -22.06 16.79 -9.01
N LYS A 174 -22.99 17.73 -9.27
CA LYS A 174 -23.14 18.97 -8.48
C LYS A 174 -23.42 18.73 -7.00
N GLU A 175 -24.15 17.67 -6.66
CA GLU A 175 -24.47 17.34 -5.26
C GLU A 175 -23.22 16.88 -4.52
N ILE A 176 -22.39 16.05 -5.16
CA ILE A 176 -21.11 15.59 -4.60
C ILE A 176 -20.14 16.75 -4.44
N VAL A 177 -20.01 17.62 -5.46
CA VAL A 177 -19.16 18.81 -5.39
C VAL A 177 -19.59 19.71 -4.22
N THR A 178 -20.89 19.88 -4.02
CA THR A 178 -21.44 20.68 -2.92
C THR A 178 -21.16 20.04 -1.57
N ALA A 179 -21.41 18.74 -1.42
CA ALA A 179 -21.10 17.99 -0.21
C ALA A 179 -19.62 18.06 0.15
N ALA A 180 -18.74 17.78 -0.81
CA ALA A 180 -17.28 17.84 -0.64
C ALA A 180 -16.81 19.26 -0.26
N SER A 181 -17.39 20.30 -0.87
CA SER A 181 -17.05 21.70 -0.56
C SER A 181 -17.43 22.07 0.88
N VAL A 182 -18.64 21.70 1.31
CA VAL A 182 -19.14 21.98 2.66
C VAL A 182 -18.31 21.23 3.70
N GLU A 183 -18.08 19.94 3.48
CA GLU A 183 -17.32 19.09 4.39
C GLU A 183 -15.85 19.57 4.47
N LEU A 184 -15.23 19.93 3.35
CA LEU A 184 -13.86 20.47 3.32
C LEU A 184 -13.71 21.78 4.11
N GLN A 185 -14.70 22.68 4.03
CA GLN A 185 -14.66 23.94 4.78
C GLN A 185 -14.66 23.71 6.30
N ALA A 186 -15.29 22.63 6.77
CA ALA A 186 -15.32 22.28 8.19
C ALA A 186 -13.94 21.86 8.75
N PHE A 187 -12.95 21.53 7.90
CA PHE A 187 -11.58 21.19 8.33
C PHE A 187 -10.71 22.42 8.65
N LYS A 188 -11.11 23.63 8.23
CA LYS A 188 -10.33 24.84 8.55
C LYS A 188 -10.49 25.18 10.03
N PRO A 189 -9.39 25.35 10.81
CA PRO A 189 -9.51 25.72 12.21
C PRO A 189 -10.25 27.06 12.33
N LYS A 190 -11.27 27.12 13.19
CA LYS A 190 -11.96 28.39 13.54
C LYS A 190 -10.96 29.34 14.16
N ARG A 191 -10.39 30.24 13.35
CA ARG A 191 -9.54 31.34 13.81
C ARG A 191 -10.41 32.24 14.67
N LYS A 192 -10.13 32.34 15.98
CA LYS A 192 -10.77 33.34 16.86
C LYS A 192 -10.57 34.72 16.21
N GLN A 193 -11.67 35.40 15.89
CA GLN A 193 -11.63 36.77 15.38
C GLN A 193 -11.04 37.68 16.46
N VAL A 194 -9.89 38.28 16.18
CA VAL A 194 -9.44 39.47 16.90
C VAL A 194 -10.26 40.62 16.33
N VAL A 195 -11.11 41.21 17.18
CA VAL A 195 -11.90 42.40 16.88
C VAL A 195 -10.93 43.57 16.67
N SER A 196 -10.93 44.14 15.48
CA SER A 196 -10.26 45.40 15.17
C SER A 196 -11.22 46.56 15.45
N SER A 197 -10.82 47.49 16.31
CA SER A 197 -11.39 48.84 16.40
C SER A 197 -10.35 49.87 15.90
N PRO A 198 -10.78 51.04 15.37
CA PRO A 198 -10.04 51.76 14.34
C PRO A 198 -9.12 52.87 14.87
N GLU A 199 -8.05 53.07 14.08
CA GLU A 199 -7.26 54.27 13.78
C GLU A 199 -7.04 55.36 14.85
N ASN A 200 -5.77 55.69 15.07
CA ASN A 200 -5.33 57.08 14.94
C ASN A 200 -3.88 57.20 14.45
N ILE A 201 -3.74 58.09 13.48
CA ILE A 201 -2.55 58.45 12.70
C ILE A 201 -1.69 59.43 13.50
N VAL A 202 -0.38 59.16 13.64
CA VAL A 202 0.66 60.21 13.63
C VAL A 202 1.94 59.65 12.98
N GLN A 203 2.37 60.28 11.90
CA GLN A 203 3.67 60.12 11.25
C GLN A 203 4.78 60.73 12.12
N THR A 204 5.96 60.10 12.21
CA THR A 204 7.25 60.65 11.71
C THR A 204 8.44 59.68 11.92
N GLN A 205 9.06 59.33 10.79
CA GLN A 205 10.48 59.25 10.45
C GLN A 205 11.55 58.55 11.31
N THR A 206 12.25 57.65 10.59
CA THR A 206 13.71 57.32 10.59
C THR A 206 14.37 56.83 11.88
N ASP A 207 14.75 55.55 11.92
CA ASP A 207 16.14 55.12 11.65
C ASP A 207 16.34 53.61 11.86
N THR A 208 17.25 53.03 11.07
CA THR A 208 17.67 51.62 11.14
C THR A 208 18.72 51.45 12.25
N PRO A 209 18.83 50.27 12.88
CA PRO A 209 20.13 49.60 12.75
C PRO A 209 20.11 48.07 12.67
N LYS A 210 21.09 47.60 11.89
CA LYS A 210 21.62 46.25 11.72
C LYS A 210 22.10 45.66 13.05
N GLN A 211 21.90 44.35 13.25
CA GLN A 211 22.62 43.56 14.24
C GLN A 211 23.81 42.82 13.61
N THR A 212 24.83 42.71 14.45
CA THR A 212 26.25 42.50 14.20
C THR A 212 26.68 41.03 14.16
N PHE A 213 27.71 40.77 13.35
CA PHE A 213 28.59 39.61 13.40
C PHE A 213 29.45 39.61 14.68
N VAL A 214 29.76 38.43 15.23
CA VAL A 214 31.00 38.19 16.00
C VAL A 214 31.59 36.84 15.61
N GLU A 215 32.85 36.90 15.24
CA GLU A 215 33.77 35.91 14.69
C GLU A 215 34.59 35.24 15.81
N GLN A 216 34.96 33.97 15.63
CA GLN A 216 35.97 33.29 16.46
C GLN A 216 37.33 33.30 15.76
N PRO A 217 38.44 33.37 16.53
CA PRO A 217 39.63 32.62 16.11
C PRO A 217 40.47 31.96 17.22
N ASN A 218 40.90 30.74 16.87
CA ASN A 218 42.22 30.10 17.03
C ASN A 218 42.85 29.61 18.36
N LYS A 219 43.31 28.35 18.24
CA LYS A 219 44.23 27.47 19.01
C LYS A 219 45.55 28.08 19.52
N PRO A 220 46.26 27.34 20.40
CA PRO A 220 47.53 26.71 19.94
C PRO A 220 47.76 25.23 20.36
N LYS A 221 48.77 24.63 19.69
CA LYS A 221 49.27 23.23 19.65
C LYS A 221 49.96 22.73 20.93
N GLN A 222 50.01 21.40 21.12
CA GLN A 222 51.25 20.63 21.39
C GLN A 222 51.06 19.11 21.18
N THR A 223 52.18 18.43 20.93
CA THR A 223 52.40 17.21 20.12
C THR A 223 52.61 15.93 20.99
N PRO A 224 52.99 14.73 20.47
CA PRO A 224 52.41 13.45 20.88
C PRO A 224 53.35 12.54 21.69
N THR A 225 52.83 11.47 22.28
CA THR A 225 53.68 10.37 22.77
C THR A 225 53.04 9.01 22.53
N GLN A 226 53.85 8.12 21.94
CA GLN A 226 53.55 6.75 21.59
C GLN A 226 53.58 5.83 22.83
N SER A 227 52.73 4.80 22.87
CA SER A 227 53.13 3.47 23.35
C SER A 227 52.19 2.37 22.82
N LYS A 228 52.78 1.27 22.37
CA LYS A 228 52.15 0.01 21.93
C LYS A 228 52.40 -1.09 22.99
N PRO A 229 51.74 -2.27 22.92
CA PRO A 229 51.10 -2.96 24.05
C PRO A 229 51.85 -4.21 24.55
N LYS A 230 51.42 -4.77 25.70
CA LYS A 230 51.67 -6.19 26.08
C LYS A 230 50.55 -6.78 26.96
N PRO A 231 50.43 -8.14 27.02
CA PRO A 231 49.15 -8.85 27.04
C PRO A 231 48.80 -9.45 28.42
N LYS A 232 47.52 -9.67 28.67
CA LYS A 232 47.07 -10.61 29.72
C LYS A 232 46.42 -11.82 29.06
N LEU A 233 47.12 -12.95 29.11
CA LEU A 233 46.52 -14.27 29.03
C LEU A 233 45.53 -14.42 30.18
N SER A 234 44.30 -14.80 29.84
CA SER A 234 43.34 -15.38 30.78
C SER A 234 42.78 -16.64 30.11
N ALA A 235 42.79 -17.70 30.90
CA ALA A 235 42.73 -19.08 30.47
C ALA A 235 41.40 -19.51 29.83
N SER A 236 41.56 -20.47 28.93
CA SER A 236 40.54 -21.31 28.33
C SER A 236 39.61 -21.94 29.39
N THR A 237 38.33 -21.57 29.35
CA THR A 237 37.24 -22.49 29.69
C THR A 237 36.49 -22.82 28.40
N SER A 238 36.72 -24.04 27.89
CA SER A 238 36.03 -24.62 26.75
C SER A 238 34.56 -24.89 27.10
N ALA A 239 33.73 -23.85 27.04
CA ALA A 239 32.30 -24.04 26.88
C ALA A 239 32.07 -24.51 25.44
N LYS A 240 31.39 -25.66 25.26
CA LYS A 240 30.95 -26.16 23.96
C LYS A 240 30.12 -25.08 23.27
N LYS A 241 30.77 -24.29 22.42
CA LYS A 241 30.13 -23.31 21.53
C LYS A 241 29.33 -24.15 20.52
N GLY A 242 28.01 -24.00 20.51
CA GLY A 242 27.20 -24.54 19.42
C GLY A 242 27.72 -24.05 18.08
N LEU A 243 27.54 -24.84 17.03
CA LEU A 243 27.95 -24.51 15.67
C LEU A 243 27.41 -23.11 15.30
N ASP A 244 28.33 -22.22 14.93
CA ASP A 244 28.02 -20.87 14.49
C ASP A 244 27.44 -20.92 13.06
N PRO A 245 26.24 -20.36 12.81
CA PRO A 245 25.68 -20.26 11.46
C PRO A 245 26.63 -19.62 10.43
N GLU A 246 27.54 -18.73 10.85
CA GLU A 246 28.58 -18.16 9.97
C GLU A 246 29.66 -19.19 9.61
N SER A 247 30.05 -20.04 10.58
CA SER A 247 30.94 -21.19 10.33
C SER A 247 30.31 -22.11 9.30
N LEU A 248 29.02 -22.45 9.46
CA LEU A 248 28.31 -23.32 8.53
C LEU A 248 28.18 -22.69 7.13
N THR A 249 27.83 -21.41 7.02
CA THR A 249 27.68 -20.72 5.72
C THR A 249 29.02 -20.66 4.96
N ARG A 250 30.13 -20.45 5.67
CA ARG A 250 31.49 -20.39 5.12
C ARG A 250 32.08 -21.78 4.86
N GLU A 251 31.77 -22.77 5.69
CA GLU A 251 32.19 -24.18 5.58
C GLU A 251 31.42 -24.94 4.49
N PHE A 252 30.17 -24.55 4.19
CA PHE A 252 29.34 -25.10 3.10
C PHE A 252 29.33 -24.24 1.82
N GLY A 253 29.99 -23.07 1.78
CA GLY A 253 30.07 -22.22 0.59
C GLY A 253 28.72 -21.68 0.09
N LEU A 254 27.75 -21.45 0.99
CA LEU A 254 26.40 -21.03 0.64
C LEU A 254 26.36 -19.51 0.39
N MET A 255 26.36 -19.10 -0.88
CA MET A 255 26.14 -17.70 -1.28
C MET A 255 24.65 -17.41 -1.49
N ALA A 256 24.20 -16.18 -1.21
CA ALA A 256 22.90 -15.70 -1.66
C ALA A 256 22.82 -15.87 -3.19
N LYS A 257 21.80 -16.59 -3.67
CA LYS A 257 21.66 -16.97 -5.07
C LYS A 257 20.42 -16.37 -5.72
N THR A 258 19.40 -16.00 -4.95
CA THR A 258 18.11 -15.60 -5.51
C THR A 258 17.76 -14.17 -5.14
N ILE A 259 17.57 -13.32 -6.15
CA ILE A 259 17.16 -11.93 -5.97
C ILE A 259 15.78 -11.75 -6.62
N VAL A 260 14.87 -11.13 -5.89
CA VAL A 260 13.57 -10.72 -6.44
C VAL A 260 13.55 -9.21 -6.62
N ILE A 261 13.26 -8.79 -7.84
CA ILE A 261 13.09 -7.39 -8.22
C ILE A 261 11.59 -7.14 -8.37
N ASP A 262 11.09 -6.10 -7.72
CA ASP A 262 9.71 -5.66 -7.82
C ASP A 262 9.63 -4.33 -8.57
N PRO A 263 9.23 -4.32 -9.85
CA PRO A 263 8.92 -3.08 -10.54
C PRO A 263 7.61 -2.49 -9.99
N GLY A 264 7.68 -1.30 -9.38
CA GLY A 264 6.52 -0.59 -8.80
C GLY A 264 5.35 -0.44 -9.78
N HIS A 265 4.12 -0.35 -9.25
CA HIS A 265 2.88 -0.11 -10.02
C HIS A 265 2.56 -1.18 -11.09
N GLY A 266 1.77 -0.83 -12.10
CA GLY A 266 1.40 -1.68 -13.24
C GLY A 266 -0.08 -1.62 -13.58
N GLY A 267 -0.45 -2.02 -14.80
CA GLY A 267 -1.84 -2.06 -15.25
C GLY A 267 -2.47 -0.67 -15.29
N LYS A 268 -3.61 -0.52 -14.60
CA LYS A 268 -4.32 0.76 -14.46
C LYS A 268 -3.61 1.73 -13.52
N ASP A 269 -2.70 1.28 -12.66
CA ASP A 269 -1.89 2.13 -11.80
C ASP A 269 -0.64 2.61 -12.56
N PRO A 270 -0.57 3.88 -12.99
CA PRO A 270 0.58 4.41 -13.72
C PRO A 270 1.77 4.76 -12.79
N GLY A 271 1.55 4.80 -11.48
CA GLY A 271 2.44 5.49 -10.52
C GLY A 271 2.50 6.99 -10.77
N ALA A 272 3.62 7.61 -10.47
CA ALA A 272 3.88 9.00 -10.79
C ALA A 272 3.74 9.30 -12.29
N LEU A 273 2.97 10.34 -12.57
CA LEU A 273 2.83 10.91 -13.90
C LEU A 273 3.86 12.04 -14.06
N GLY A 274 4.64 11.97 -15.12
CA GLY A 274 5.52 13.06 -15.51
C GLY A 274 4.72 14.23 -16.12
N ASP A 275 4.63 14.26 -17.44
CA ASP A 275 3.80 15.16 -18.26
C ASP A 275 2.50 14.49 -18.74
N GLY A 276 2.20 13.28 -18.23
CA GLY A 276 1.11 12.43 -18.68
C GLY A 276 1.53 11.36 -19.71
N VAL A 277 2.66 11.54 -20.40
CA VAL A 277 3.20 10.57 -21.39
C VAL A 277 4.19 9.61 -20.73
N ILE A 278 5.09 10.14 -19.91
CA ILE A 278 6.06 9.31 -19.16
C ILE A 278 5.42 8.88 -17.85
N GLN A 279 5.26 7.56 -17.70
CA GLN A 279 4.63 6.92 -16.54
C GLN A 279 5.67 6.12 -15.76
N GLU A 280 5.63 6.23 -14.43
CA GLU A 280 6.51 5.50 -13.52
C GLU A 280 6.55 4.01 -13.83
N LYS A 281 5.38 3.35 -13.97
CA LYS A 281 5.29 1.91 -14.24
C LYS A 281 6.14 1.43 -15.43
N GLY A 282 6.33 2.29 -16.43
CA GLY A 282 7.11 2.02 -17.63
C GLY A 282 8.61 2.20 -17.38
N VAL A 283 8.99 3.31 -16.74
CA VAL A 283 10.38 3.61 -16.37
C VAL A 283 10.93 2.53 -15.45
N VAL A 284 10.21 2.20 -14.37
CA VAL A 284 10.69 1.24 -13.36
C VAL A 284 10.72 -0.19 -13.90
N LEU A 285 9.82 -0.56 -14.82
CA LEU A 285 9.88 -1.85 -15.51
C LEU A 285 11.12 -1.96 -16.41
N SER A 286 11.44 -0.88 -17.14
CA SER A 286 12.63 -0.84 -17.99
C SER A 286 13.92 -0.95 -17.18
N ILE A 287 14.05 -0.18 -16.09
CA ILE A 287 15.18 -0.26 -15.16
C ILE A 287 15.29 -1.67 -14.58
N SER A 288 14.18 -2.25 -14.13
CA SER A 288 14.15 -3.59 -13.52
C SER A 288 14.58 -4.69 -14.48
N LYS A 289 14.21 -4.62 -15.77
CA LYS A 289 14.65 -5.57 -16.80
C LYS A 289 16.16 -5.49 -17.03
N LYS A 290 16.71 -4.27 -17.14
CA LYS A 290 18.16 -4.06 -17.26
C LYS A 290 18.91 -4.57 -16.02
N LEU A 291 18.37 -4.31 -14.83
CA LEU A 291 18.92 -4.81 -13.58
C LEU A 291 18.91 -6.35 -13.53
N LYS A 292 17.83 -6.99 -14.01
CA LYS A 292 17.73 -8.46 -14.15
C LYS A 292 18.86 -9.00 -15.00
N GLU A 293 19.07 -8.43 -16.19
CA GLU A 293 20.09 -8.86 -17.13
C GLU A 293 21.49 -8.78 -16.50
N ILE A 294 21.81 -7.66 -15.86
CA ILE A 294 23.11 -7.43 -15.21
C ILE A 294 23.34 -8.42 -14.06
N LEU A 295 22.37 -8.58 -13.16
CA LEU A 295 22.49 -9.50 -12.02
C LEU A 295 22.53 -10.97 -12.47
N THR A 296 21.76 -11.33 -13.51
CA THR A 296 21.81 -12.69 -14.08
C THR A 296 23.18 -12.98 -14.68
N ALA A 297 23.76 -12.02 -15.42
CA ALA A 297 25.11 -12.14 -15.96
C ALA A 297 26.19 -12.27 -14.87
N LYS A 298 25.93 -11.75 -13.66
CA LYS A 298 26.80 -11.88 -12.47
C LYS A 298 26.63 -13.21 -11.72
N GLY A 299 25.76 -14.10 -12.20
CA GLY A 299 25.54 -15.45 -11.65
C GLY A 299 24.38 -15.57 -10.65
N TYR A 300 23.57 -14.53 -10.48
CA TYR A 300 22.38 -14.59 -9.62
C TYR A 300 21.18 -15.19 -10.37
N THR A 301 20.34 -15.92 -9.65
CA THR A 301 18.98 -16.26 -10.09
C THR A 301 18.08 -15.06 -9.80
N VAL A 302 17.46 -14.48 -10.84
CA VAL A 302 16.71 -13.23 -10.69
C VAL A 302 15.28 -13.38 -11.20
N PHE A 303 14.31 -13.06 -10.35
CA PHE A 303 12.89 -13.04 -10.71
C PHE A 303 12.31 -11.63 -10.62
N LEU A 304 11.37 -11.32 -11.52
CA LEU A 304 10.59 -10.09 -11.45
C LEU A 304 9.17 -10.43 -11.00
N THR A 305 8.61 -9.65 -10.08
CA THR A 305 7.18 -9.79 -9.69
C THR A 305 6.25 -9.59 -10.90
N ARG A 306 6.66 -8.75 -11.88
CA ARG A 306 6.02 -8.59 -13.18
C ARG A 306 7.04 -8.34 -14.30
N GLU A 307 6.81 -8.96 -15.46
CA GLU A 307 7.62 -8.72 -16.67
C GLU A 307 6.90 -7.85 -17.72
N THR A 308 5.62 -7.55 -17.47
CA THR A 308 4.73 -6.75 -18.31
C THR A 308 4.10 -5.62 -17.50
N SER A 309 3.29 -4.78 -18.14
CA SER A 309 2.50 -3.73 -17.50
C SER A 309 1.26 -4.29 -16.78
N ARG A 310 1.35 -5.45 -16.12
CA ARG A 310 0.26 -5.99 -15.29
C ARG A 310 0.32 -5.43 -13.88
N LEU A 311 -0.82 -5.19 -13.24
CA LEU A 311 -0.89 -4.79 -11.84
C LEU A 311 -0.65 -6.02 -10.94
N ILE A 312 0.22 -5.88 -9.94
CA ILE A 312 0.40 -6.87 -8.87
C ILE A 312 0.06 -6.21 -7.53
N PRO A 313 -0.94 -6.72 -6.77
CA PRO A 313 -1.27 -6.20 -5.44
C PRO A 313 -0.07 -6.24 -4.49
N LEU A 314 0.08 -5.26 -3.60
CA LEU A 314 1.26 -5.16 -2.73
C LEU A 314 1.51 -6.42 -1.90
N LYS A 315 0.44 -7.02 -1.35
CA LYS A 315 0.50 -8.28 -0.59
C LYS A 315 1.08 -9.46 -1.40
N GLU A 316 0.80 -9.52 -2.71
CA GLU A 316 1.28 -10.60 -3.56
C GLU A 316 2.77 -10.47 -3.89
N ARG A 317 3.33 -9.26 -3.86
CA ARG A 317 4.74 -8.97 -4.20
C ARG A 317 5.69 -9.63 -3.19
N THR A 318 5.40 -9.53 -1.90
CA THR A 318 6.23 -10.16 -0.85
C THR A 318 5.99 -11.67 -0.75
N GLN A 319 4.77 -12.14 -1.04
CA GLN A 319 4.48 -13.56 -1.18
C GLN A 319 5.19 -14.18 -2.38
N PHE A 320 5.34 -13.44 -3.49
CA PHE A 320 6.15 -13.86 -4.63
C PHE A 320 7.61 -14.08 -4.22
N ALA A 321 8.20 -13.12 -3.49
CA ALA A 321 9.56 -13.27 -2.96
C ALA A 321 9.72 -14.50 -2.06
N THR A 322 8.75 -14.74 -1.18
CA THR A 322 8.74 -15.89 -0.28
C THR A 322 8.65 -17.21 -1.06
N ARG A 323 7.77 -17.31 -2.07
CA ARG A 323 7.61 -18.51 -2.91
C ARG A 323 8.85 -18.85 -3.71
N HIS A 324 9.56 -17.83 -4.19
CA HIS A 324 10.80 -17.99 -4.94
C HIS A 324 12.04 -18.20 -4.05
N LYS A 325 11.87 -18.29 -2.71
CA LYS A 325 12.98 -18.42 -1.75
C LYS A 325 14.05 -17.34 -1.98
N ALA A 326 13.60 -16.11 -2.19
CA ALA A 326 14.48 -14.97 -2.41
C ALA A 326 15.41 -14.78 -1.20
N ASP A 327 16.66 -14.42 -1.46
CA ASP A 327 17.65 -13.99 -0.47
C ASP A 327 17.66 -12.46 -0.31
N LEU A 328 17.20 -11.72 -1.32
CA LEU A 328 17.01 -10.26 -1.30
C LEU A 328 15.75 -9.84 -2.04
N PHE A 329 15.15 -8.73 -1.61
CA PHE A 329 14.01 -8.10 -2.27
C PHE A 329 14.28 -6.62 -2.59
N LEU A 330 14.16 -6.24 -3.86
CA LEU A 330 14.44 -4.88 -4.34
C LEU A 330 13.20 -4.30 -5.01
N SER A 331 12.53 -3.33 -4.38
CA SER A 331 11.39 -2.59 -4.96
C SER A 331 11.90 -1.35 -5.69
N ILE A 332 11.59 -1.20 -6.99
CA ILE A 332 12.08 -0.10 -7.83
C ILE A 332 10.94 0.88 -8.13
N HIS A 333 11.13 2.14 -7.74
CA HIS A 333 10.18 3.24 -7.88
C HIS A 333 10.84 4.50 -8.50
N ALA A 334 10.02 5.46 -8.91
CA ALA A 334 10.43 6.78 -9.33
C ALA A 334 9.46 7.84 -8.78
N ASN A 335 9.88 8.46 -7.68
CA ASN A 335 9.16 9.42 -6.86
C ASN A 335 8.44 10.53 -7.63
N ALA A 336 7.50 11.19 -6.94
CA ALA A 336 6.98 12.49 -7.34
C ALA A 336 6.59 13.32 -6.11
N SER A 337 6.80 14.63 -6.22
CA SER A 337 6.52 15.62 -5.18
C SER A 337 5.61 16.73 -5.72
N GLY A 338 4.86 17.37 -4.83
CA GLY A 338 4.13 18.61 -5.16
C GLY A 338 5.07 19.77 -5.51
N SER A 339 6.36 19.69 -5.14
CA SER A 339 7.38 20.62 -5.63
C SER A 339 8.03 20.10 -6.91
N PRO A 340 7.89 20.79 -8.05
CA PRO A 340 8.54 20.39 -9.31
C PRO A 340 10.07 20.52 -9.27
N GLN A 341 10.63 21.17 -8.23
CA GLN A 341 12.07 21.33 -8.02
C GLN A 341 12.70 20.16 -7.25
N ALA A 342 11.89 19.33 -6.58
CA ALA A 342 12.38 18.16 -5.86
C ALA A 342 13.16 17.26 -6.82
N ASN A 343 14.37 16.85 -6.43
CA ASN A 343 15.21 15.98 -7.22
C ASN A 343 16.10 15.11 -6.32
N GLY A 344 16.72 14.10 -6.94
CA GLY A 344 17.68 13.21 -6.30
C GLY A 344 17.14 11.81 -6.02
N ILE A 345 18.02 10.97 -5.49
CA ILE A 345 17.77 9.54 -5.25
C ILE A 345 17.77 9.28 -3.74
N GLU A 346 16.85 8.43 -3.29
CA GLU A 346 16.75 7.95 -1.90
C GLU A 346 16.45 6.45 -1.88
N THR A 347 16.92 5.76 -0.84
CA THR A 347 16.68 4.34 -0.64
C THR A 347 16.08 4.11 0.74
N TYR A 348 14.99 3.35 0.80
CA TYR A 348 14.21 3.09 1.99
C TYR A 348 14.34 1.64 2.47
N TYR A 349 14.42 1.45 3.78
CA TYR A 349 14.15 0.18 4.44
C TYR A 349 12.93 0.29 5.36
N LEU A 350 12.42 -0.86 5.81
CA LEU A 350 11.24 -0.91 6.66
C LEU A 350 11.58 -0.60 8.12
N ASP A 351 10.84 0.34 8.72
CA ASP A 351 10.86 0.59 10.17
C ASP A 351 9.44 0.98 10.64
N VAL A 352 9.18 0.83 11.94
CA VAL A 352 7.93 1.24 12.60
C VAL A 352 7.75 2.75 12.57
N ARG A 353 8.86 3.50 12.57
CA ARG A 353 8.86 4.96 12.45
C ARG A 353 9.18 5.38 11.03
N SER A 354 8.87 6.62 10.70
CA SER A 354 9.36 7.27 9.48
C SER A 354 10.49 8.22 9.84
N THR A 355 11.50 8.32 8.98
CA THR A 355 12.65 9.23 9.20
C THR A 355 12.20 10.68 9.31
N ASP A 356 11.27 11.10 8.44
CA ASP A 356 10.72 12.44 8.41
C ASP A 356 9.29 12.43 7.82
N LYS A 357 8.62 13.60 7.85
CA LYS A 357 7.26 13.75 7.28
C LYS A 357 7.20 13.45 5.79
N ALA A 358 8.27 13.75 5.03
CA ALA A 358 8.30 13.47 3.60
C ALA A 358 8.31 11.95 3.34
N SER A 359 9.06 11.20 4.13
CA SER A 359 9.13 9.74 4.09
C SER A 359 7.80 9.10 4.45
N GLU A 360 7.09 9.67 5.43
CA GLU A 360 5.71 9.26 5.74
C GLU A 360 4.75 9.51 4.57
N GLN A 361 4.83 10.67 3.91
CA GLN A 361 3.98 10.99 2.77
C GLN A 361 4.25 10.06 1.57
N ILE A 362 5.52 9.75 1.29
CA ILE A 362 5.90 8.81 0.23
C ILE A 362 5.36 7.41 0.56
N ALA A 363 5.61 6.89 1.77
CA ALA A 363 5.05 5.61 2.16
C ALA A 363 3.51 5.60 2.12
N ALA A 364 2.86 6.67 2.56
CA ALA A 364 1.40 6.77 2.52
C ALA A 364 0.85 6.73 1.09
N ARG A 365 1.56 7.30 0.11
CA ARG A 365 1.24 7.28 -1.32
C ARG A 365 1.43 5.89 -1.91
N GLU A 366 2.58 5.26 -1.67
CA GLU A 366 2.86 3.92 -2.18
C GLU A 366 1.93 2.86 -1.56
N ASN A 367 1.41 3.11 -0.36
CA ASN A 367 0.48 2.22 0.32
C ASN A 367 -1.00 2.39 -0.07
N ILE A 368 -1.37 3.36 -0.92
CA ILE A 368 -2.79 3.69 -1.25
C ILE A 368 -3.57 2.44 -1.66
N ASN A 369 -2.93 1.52 -2.40
CA ASN A 369 -3.53 0.28 -2.90
C ASN A 369 -2.96 -0.99 -2.24
N SER A 370 -2.65 -0.91 -0.95
CA SER A 370 -2.03 -2.00 -0.18
C SER A 370 -2.87 -3.28 -0.08
N GLY A 371 -4.21 -3.15 -0.09
CA GLY A 371 -5.13 -4.29 0.00
C GLY A 371 -5.10 -5.02 1.34
N TYR A 372 -4.50 -4.42 2.38
CA TYR A 372 -4.45 -4.97 3.74
C TYR A 372 -5.55 -4.38 4.62
N SER A 373 -6.07 -5.20 5.54
CA SER A 373 -6.96 -4.71 6.59
C SER A 373 -6.26 -3.93 7.69
N ILE A 374 -6.98 -3.12 8.50
CA ILE A 374 -6.37 -2.49 9.69
C ILE A 374 -5.92 -3.56 10.69
N GLN A 375 -6.68 -4.65 10.90
CA GLN A 375 -6.23 -5.74 11.78
C GLN A 375 -5.04 -6.52 11.19
N GLU A 376 -5.01 -6.72 9.87
CA GLU A 376 -3.83 -7.28 9.20
C GLU A 376 -2.65 -6.33 9.34
N LEU A 377 -2.84 -5.02 9.18
CA LEU A 377 -1.80 -4.01 9.37
C LEU A 377 -1.32 -3.98 10.82
N GLU A 378 -2.17 -4.10 11.83
CA GLU A 378 -1.77 -4.20 13.24
C GLU A 378 -0.98 -5.49 13.52
N SER A 379 -1.41 -6.62 12.96
CA SER A 379 -0.67 -7.89 13.04
C SER A 379 0.70 -7.79 12.35
N LEU A 380 0.75 -7.13 11.20
CA LEU A 380 1.97 -6.86 10.45
C LEU A 380 2.89 -5.89 11.17
N LEU A 381 2.36 -4.77 11.70
CA LEU A 381 3.09 -3.79 12.51
C LEU A 381 3.64 -4.42 13.79
N LYS A 382 2.90 -5.34 14.42
CA LYS A 382 3.39 -6.14 15.55
C LYS A 382 4.55 -7.06 15.14
N GLY A 383 4.51 -7.61 13.92
CA GLY A 383 5.63 -8.34 13.31
C GLY A 383 6.86 -7.44 13.07
N ILE A 384 6.68 -6.20 12.61
CA ILE A 384 7.76 -5.21 12.44
C ILE A 384 8.42 -4.89 13.79
N ILE A 385 7.63 -4.76 14.86
CA ILE A 385 8.13 -4.49 16.23
C ILE A 385 8.98 -5.66 16.76
N GLN A 386 8.75 -6.89 16.29
CA GLN A 386 9.48 -8.08 16.75
C GLN A 386 10.66 -8.50 15.86
N GLU A 387 10.81 -7.99 14.64
CA GLU A 387 11.83 -8.48 13.70
C GLU A 387 13.11 -7.63 13.62
N SER A 388 14.22 -8.29 13.94
CA SER A 388 15.61 -7.84 13.92
C SER A 388 16.23 -7.63 12.52
N LYS A 389 15.43 -7.43 11.45
CA LYS A 389 15.91 -7.39 10.04
C LYS A 389 16.07 -5.99 9.44
N SER A 390 15.73 -4.97 10.22
CA SER A 390 15.98 -3.56 9.88
C SER A 390 17.47 -3.31 9.57
N GLU A 391 18.39 -3.99 10.26
CA GLU A 391 19.83 -3.75 10.12
C GLU A 391 20.44 -4.25 8.80
N ASP A 392 20.15 -5.48 8.37
CA ASP A 392 20.65 -5.98 7.07
C ASP A 392 20.01 -5.21 5.91
N SER A 393 18.73 -4.84 6.04
CA SER A 393 18.02 -4.00 5.05
C SER A 393 18.61 -2.58 5.00
N ARG A 394 18.99 -2.02 6.16
CA ARG A 394 19.69 -0.74 6.26
C ARG A 394 21.06 -0.81 5.59
N ARG A 395 21.87 -1.84 5.85
CA ARG A 395 23.16 -2.06 5.19
C ARG A 395 23.00 -2.20 3.67
N LEU A 396 22.04 -3.00 3.22
CA LEU A 396 21.72 -3.13 1.79
C LEU A 396 21.37 -1.75 1.18
N ALA A 397 20.52 -0.98 1.85
CA ALA A 397 20.15 0.36 1.42
C ALA A 397 21.37 1.31 1.34
N GLU A 398 22.29 1.24 2.30
CA GLU A 398 23.51 2.04 2.33
C GLU A 398 24.46 1.73 1.16
N HIS A 399 24.65 0.44 0.83
CA HIS A 399 25.46 0.06 -0.33
C HIS A 399 24.81 0.49 -1.65
N VAL A 400 23.51 0.27 -1.80
CA VAL A 400 22.76 0.65 -3.00
C VAL A 400 22.73 2.17 -3.19
N GLN A 401 22.41 2.93 -2.14
CA GLN A 401 22.37 4.40 -2.18
C GLN A 401 23.73 4.97 -2.57
N ARG A 402 24.80 4.50 -1.93
CA ARG A 402 26.18 4.96 -2.21
C ARG A 402 26.55 4.76 -3.67
N LYS A 403 26.26 3.58 -4.24
CA LYS A 403 26.54 3.29 -5.64
C LYS A 403 25.68 4.09 -6.60
N LEU A 404 24.40 4.28 -6.29
CA LEU A 404 23.51 5.12 -7.09
C LEU A 404 24.08 6.54 -7.21
N VAL A 405 24.45 7.15 -6.09
CA VAL A 405 25.03 8.50 -6.07
C VAL A 405 26.35 8.56 -6.83
N GLN A 406 27.27 7.62 -6.58
CA GLN A 406 28.58 7.56 -7.24
C GLN A 406 28.48 7.43 -8.77
N THR A 407 27.59 6.56 -9.26
CA THR A 407 27.50 6.24 -10.69
C THR A 407 26.62 7.21 -11.48
N THR A 408 25.56 7.75 -10.86
CA THR A 408 24.61 8.65 -11.54
C THR A 408 24.97 10.12 -11.39
N GLY A 409 25.67 10.51 -10.32
CA GLY A 409 25.87 11.89 -9.93
C GLY A 409 24.58 12.62 -9.50
N ALA A 410 23.50 11.89 -9.23
CA ALA A 410 22.25 12.47 -8.73
C ALA A 410 22.43 13.07 -7.33
N ALA A 411 21.54 14.01 -6.96
CA ALA A 411 21.52 14.55 -5.62
C ALA A 411 21.26 13.43 -4.60
N ASP A 412 22.11 13.34 -3.57
CA ASP A 412 21.99 12.34 -2.53
C ASP A 412 20.94 12.77 -1.49
N ARG A 413 19.84 12.01 -1.40
CA ARG A 413 18.81 12.21 -0.39
C ARG A 413 18.94 11.23 0.78
N GLY A 414 19.94 10.36 0.74
CA GLY A 414 20.32 9.45 1.80
C GLY A 414 19.48 8.18 1.89
N VAL A 415 19.84 7.36 2.87
CA VAL A 415 19.09 6.19 3.30
C VAL A 415 18.06 6.60 4.34
N LYS A 416 16.83 6.12 4.18
CA LYS A 416 15.69 6.47 5.02
C LYS A 416 14.90 5.23 5.42
N HIS A 417 13.95 5.41 6.32
CA HIS A 417 13.01 4.38 6.71
C HIS A 417 11.59 4.91 6.80
N ALA A 418 10.63 4.06 6.46
CA ALA A 418 9.20 4.31 6.62
C ALA A 418 8.40 3.00 6.53
N ARG A 419 7.10 3.09 6.80
CA ARG A 419 6.15 1.98 6.83
C ARG A 419 5.68 1.57 5.43
N PHE A 420 6.58 1.17 4.55
CA PHE A 420 6.21 0.70 3.21
C PHE A 420 5.63 -0.71 3.25
N VAL A 421 4.36 -0.84 2.87
CA VAL A 421 3.63 -2.12 2.87
C VAL A 421 4.31 -3.16 1.98
N VAL A 422 4.89 -2.75 0.86
CA VAL A 422 5.61 -3.66 -0.06
C VAL A 422 6.86 -4.30 0.58
N LEU A 423 7.36 -3.75 1.69
CA LEU A 423 8.47 -4.33 2.45
C LEU A 423 7.98 -5.20 3.62
N ILE A 424 6.71 -5.05 4.02
CA ILE A 424 6.12 -5.78 5.14
C ILE A 424 5.97 -7.27 4.79
N GLY A 425 6.42 -8.13 5.71
CA GLY A 425 6.32 -9.59 5.58
C GLY A 425 7.43 -10.21 4.73
N THR A 426 8.38 -9.41 4.23
CA THR A 426 9.60 -9.92 3.62
C THR A 426 10.44 -10.63 4.68
N ARG A 427 10.79 -11.90 4.44
CA ARG A 427 11.61 -12.67 5.41
C ARG A 427 13.11 -12.43 5.25
N VAL A 428 13.50 -11.60 4.31
CA VAL A 428 14.87 -11.35 3.83
C VAL A 428 15.15 -9.84 3.77
N PRO A 429 16.42 -9.40 3.66
CA PRO A 429 16.72 -7.99 3.49
C PRO A 429 15.97 -7.40 2.29
N ALA A 430 15.31 -6.26 2.53
CA ALA A 430 14.37 -5.67 1.58
C ALA A 430 14.49 -4.15 1.55
N VAL A 431 14.56 -3.57 0.36
CA VAL A 431 14.63 -2.12 0.17
C VAL A 431 13.67 -1.64 -0.90
N LEU A 432 13.24 -0.38 -0.78
CA LEU A 432 12.55 0.37 -1.81
C LEU A 432 13.46 1.50 -2.31
N ILE A 433 13.67 1.59 -3.61
CA ILE A 433 14.62 2.51 -4.24
C ILE A 433 13.85 3.53 -5.07
N GLU A 434 13.96 4.80 -4.70
CA GLU A 434 13.43 5.93 -5.46
C GLU A 434 14.49 6.47 -6.42
N THR A 435 14.34 6.14 -7.70
CA THR A 435 15.38 6.37 -8.72
C THR A 435 15.49 7.82 -9.22
N GLY A 436 14.60 8.70 -8.76
CA GLY A 436 14.51 10.12 -9.13
C GLY A 436 13.06 10.61 -9.14
N PHE A 437 12.85 11.91 -9.32
CA PHE A 437 11.53 12.54 -9.27
C PHE A 437 10.94 12.76 -10.67
N LEU A 438 9.91 12.00 -11.05
CA LEU A 438 9.20 12.21 -12.32
C LEU A 438 8.41 13.53 -12.37
N SER A 439 8.08 14.11 -11.22
CA SER A 439 7.51 15.46 -11.12
C SER A 439 8.49 16.55 -11.54
N ASN A 440 9.80 16.29 -11.52
CA ASN A 440 10.84 17.20 -11.97
C ASN A 440 11.14 16.99 -13.46
N SER A 441 11.05 18.05 -14.27
CA SER A 441 11.20 17.96 -15.73
C SER A 441 12.58 17.46 -16.16
N THR A 442 13.64 17.94 -15.50
CA THR A 442 15.03 17.54 -15.80
C THR A 442 15.27 16.08 -15.43
N GLU A 443 14.81 15.63 -14.25
CA GLU A 443 14.95 14.23 -13.86
C GLU A 443 14.12 13.31 -14.72
N ARG A 444 12.88 13.70 -15.07
CA ARG A 444 12.02 12.96 -15.99
C ARG A 444 12.68 12.71 -17.34
N GLN A 445 13.28 13.74 -17.93
CA GLN A 445 14.00 13.60 -19.20
C GLN A 445 15.16 12.61 -19.08
N LYS A 446 15.94 12.66 -18.00
CA LYS A 446 17.00 11.68 -17.73
C LYS A 446 16.44 10.26 -17.59
N LEU A 447 15.44 10.09 -16.71
CA LEU A 447 14.77 8.81 -16.42
C LEU A 447 14.12 8.17 -17.64
N ALA A 448 13.72 8.97 -18.64
CA ALA A 448 13.21 8.47 -19.92
C ALA A 448 14.29 7.84 -20.80
N THR A 449 15.56 8.19 -20.63
CA THR A 449 16.64 7.69 -21.49
C THR A 449 17.10 6.29 -21.08
N SER A 450 17.27 5.40 -22.07
CA SER A 450 17.84 4.07 -21.82
C SER A 450 19.24 4.13 -21.21
N ALA A 451 20.04 5.14 -21.54
CA ALA A 451 21.40 5.30 -21.01
C ALA A 451 21.40 5.56 -19.50
N TYR A 452 20.54 6.45 -19.00
CA TYR A 452 20.44 6.73 -17.57
C TYR A 452 19.81 5.55 -16.81
N GLN A 453 18.80 4.90 -17.38
CA GLN A 453 18.22 3.67 -16.83
C GLN A 453 19.27 2.55 -16.68
N SER A 454 20.15 2.38 -17.67
CA SER A 454 21.27 1.45 -17.58
C SER A 454 22.26 1.84 -16.47
N LYS A 455 22.57 3.14 -16.30
CA LYS A 455 23.42 3.61 -15.19
C LYS A 455 22.83 3.27 -13.82
N ILE A 456 21.53 3.51 -13.64
CA ILE A 456 20.81 3.15 -12.40
C ILE A 456 20.88 1.65 -12.16
N ALA A 457 20.56 0.83 -13.17
CA ALA A 457 20.59 -0.62 -13.06
C ALA A 457 21.99 -1.16 -12.70
N THR A 458 23.04 -0.64 -13.34
CA THR A 458 24.43 -0.99 -13.00
C THR A 458 24.77 -0.62 -11.56
N ALA A 459 24.41 0.58 -11.13
CA ALA A 459 24.68 1.04 -9.77
C ALA A 459 23.99 0.18 -8.70
N ILE A 460 22.72 -0.19 -8.91
CA ILE A 460 22.01 -1.09 -7.99
C ILE A 460 22.69 -2.46 -7.96
N ALA A 461 23.07 -3.02 -9.11
CA ALA A 461 23.74 -4.32 -9.17
C ALA A 461 25.09 -4.31 -8.45
N GLU A 462 25.86 -3.22 -8.57
CA GLU A 462 27.12 -3.05 -7.82
C GLU A 462 26.90 -2.91 -6.33
N GLY A 463 25.85 -2.17 -5.91
CA GLY A 463 25.49 -2.04 -4.50
C GLY A 463 25.09 -3.37 -3.88
N VAL A 464 24.36 -4.20 -4.63
CA VAL A 464 24.00 -5.56 -4.23
C VAL A 464 25.24 -6.46 -4.13
N ASP A 465 26.16 -6.41 -5.11
CA ASP A 465 27.41 -7.18 -5.07
C ASP A 465 28.29 -6.80 -3.86
N GLU A 466 28.37 -5.50 -3.53
CA GLU A 466 29.09 -5.04 -2.34
C GLU A 466 28.42 -5.54 -1.06
N PHE A 467 27.10 -5.42 -0.95
CA PHE A 467 26.35 -5.90 0.21
C PHE A 467 26.57 -7.40 0.43
N LEU A 468 26.50 -8.21 -0.63
CA LEU A 468 26.66 -9.67 -0.57
C LEU A 468 28.11 -10.14 -0.33
N GLY A 469 29.07 -9.23 -0.18
CA GLY A 469 30.38 -9.57 0.36
C GLY A 469 31.35 -10.23 -0.62
N LYS A 470 31.25 -9.98 -1.93
CA LYS A 470 32.33 -10.34 -2.88
C LYS A 470 33.69 -9.69 -2.55
N THR A 471 33.74 -8.81 -1.54
CA THR A 471 34.94 -8.13 -1.00
C THR A 471 35.37 -8.61 0.41
N GLY A 472 34.75 -9.64 0.99
CA GLY A 472 35.25 -10.31 2.21
C GLY A 472 34.51 -10.06 3.53
N GLU A 473 33.36 -9.38 3.52
CA GLU A 473 32.48 -9.21 4.70
C GLU A 473 31.26 -10.14 4.66
N SER A 474 30.78 -10.60 5.83
CA SER A 474 29.53 -11.37 5.94
C SER A 474 28.31 -10.44 5.79
N PRO A 475 27.36 -10.73 4.87
CA PRO A 475 26.20 -9.86 4.62
C PRO A 475 25.17 -9.84 5.76
N PHE A 476 25.17 -10.80 6.67
CA PHE A 476 24.13 -10.98 7.68
C PHE A 476 24.67 -10.81 9.10
N VAL A 477 24.01 -10.01 9.93
CA VAL A 477 24.40 -9.79 11.33
C VAL A 477 24.25 -11.07 12.18
N GLN A 478 25.25 -11.37 13.03
CA GLN A 478 25.24 -12.49 13.98
C GLN A 478 24.00 -12.50 14.88
N ARG A 479 23.27 -13.62 14.89
CA ARG A 479 22.21 -13.87 15.89
C ARG A 479 22.84 -14.51 17.12
N GLN A 480 22.54 -13.99 18.31
CA GLN A 480 22.65 -14.81 19.51
C GLN A 480 21.60 -15.92 19.42
N SER A 481 22.04 -17.16 19.20
CA SER A 481 21.15 -18.32 19.18
C SER A 481 20.35 -18.38 20.48
N PRO A 482 19.03 -18.66 20.45
CA PRO A 482 18.32 -19.02 21.65
C PRO A 482 19.02 -20.24 22.26
N LYS A 483 19.36 -20.16 23.55
CA LYS A 483 19.93 -21.29 24.30
C LYS A 483 18.94 -22.44 24.24
N PHE A 484 19.16 -23.42 23.38
CA PHE A 484 18.47 -24.70 23.46
C PHE A 484 18.93 -25.40 24.74
N SER A 485 18.14 -25.27 25.81
CA SER A 485 18.23 -26.17 26.95
C SER A 485 17.69 -27.52 26.49
N ALA A 486 18.61 -28.44 26.15
CA ALA A 486 18.26 -29.84 25.99
C ALA A 486 17.80 -30.34 27.38
N LYS A 487 16.49 -30.42 27.61
CA LYS A 487 15.96 -31.23 28.71
C LYS A 487 16.38 -32.67 28.41
N SER A 488 17.31 -33.18 29.20
CA SER A 488 17.67 -34.60 29.20
C SER A 488 16.40 -35.40 29.47
N ILE A 489 15.96 -36.19 28.49
CA ILE A 489 15.01 -37.28 28.74
C ILE A 489 15.82 -38.34 29.49
N ALA A 490 15.71 -38.32 30.82
CA ALA A 490 16.17 -39.42 31.64
C ALA A 490 15.28 -40.63 31.31
N ARG A 491 15.81 -41.56 30.50
CA ARG A 491 15.25 -42.92 30.40
C ARG A 491 15.43 -43.58 31.77
N LYS A 492 14.34 -43.75 32.51
CA LYS A 492 14.29 -44.73 33.59
C LYS A 492 14.44 -46.12 32.95
N ARG A 493 15.52 -46.81 33.31
CA ARG A 493 15.61 -48.27 33.19
C ARG A 493 14.99 -48.89 34.43
#